data_AF-W4VJX8-F1
#
_entry.id   AF-W4VJX8-F1
#
_cell.length_a   1.000
_cell.length_b   1.000
_cell.length_c   1.000
_cell.angle_alpha   90.00
_cell.angle_beta   90.00
_cell.angle_gamma   90.00
#
_symmetry.space_group_name_H-M   'P 1'
#
loop_
_entity.id
_entity.type
_entity.pdbx_description
1 polymer ?
#
loop_
_entity_poly.entity_id
_entity_poly.type
_entity_poly.pdbx_seq_one_letter_code
_entity_poly.pdbx_strand_id
1 'polypeptide(L)'
;MAKKKKQLPLPLYDEVRELNESLFNEEGSWETPEYIKQNMVHTFRYYQDAALRFFHYSQAANEFRFRNVNHVLFNMATGSGKTDLMAGLILYLYQEQGYQNFLFLVNTNGVLNKTIDNLTNMASDKYLYEPQIEIDGGNEYKLSKFNLSQKIKVRIQSI
;
A
#
# COMPACT_ATOMS: atom_id res chain seq x y z
N MET A 1 -39.05 -16.08 1.70
CA MET A 1 -38.08 -15.63 0.67
C MET A 1 -37.02 -14.77 1.35
N ALA A 2 -35.76 -15.19 1.35
CA ALA A 2 -34.69 -14.38 1.93
C ALA A 2 -34.45 -13.12 1.07
N LYS A 3 -34.50 -11.93 1.68
CA LYS A 3 -34.10 -10.69 1.00
C LYS A 3 -32.62 -10.82 0.60
N LYS A 4 -32.32 -10.87 -0.70
CA LYS A 4 -30.94 -10.74 -1.18
C LYS A 4 -30.39 -9.41 -0.66
N LYS A 5 -29.32 -9.48 0.13
CA LYS A 5 -28.58 -8.29 0.58
C LYS A 5 -28.06 -7.59 -0.68
N LYS A 6 -28.49 -6.36 -0.92
CA LYS A 6 -27.99 -5.55 -2.05
C LYS A 6 -26.51 -5.28 -1.79
N GLN A 7 -25.63 -5.86 -2.58
CA GLN A 7 -24.19 -5.65 -2.46
C GLN A 7 -23.89 -4.21 -2.85
N LEU A 8 -23.15 -3.48 -2.01
CA LEU A 8 -22.74 -2.12 -2.32
C LEU A 8 -21.74 -2.17 -3.48
N PRO A 9 -21.85 -1.28 -4.48
CA PRO A 9 -20.90 -1.25 -5.59
C PRO A 9 -19.52 -0.82 -5.09
N LEU A 10 -18.47 -1.38 -5.68
CA LEU A 10 -17.08 -1.02 -5.45
C LEU A 10 -16.50 -0.46 -6.76
N PRO A 11 -16.95 0.73 -7.20
CA PRO A 11 -16.72 1.21 -8.57
C PRO A 11 -15.23 1.27 -8.93
N LEU A 12 -14.38 1.76 -8.02
CA LEU A 12 -12.94 1.80 -8.27
C LEU A 12 -12.34 0.40 -8.45
N TYR A 13 -12.79 -0.58 -7.67
CA TYR A 13 -12.31 -1.96 -7.78
C TYR A 13 -12.71 -2.59 -9.12
N ASP A 14 -13.95 -2.35 -9.54
CA ASP A 14 -14.44 -2.84 -10.83
C ASP A 14 -13.65 -2.21 -12.00
N GLU A 15 -13.41 -0.89 -11.95
CA GLU A 15 -12.64 -0.16 -12.97
C GLU A 15 -11.19 -0.65 -13.07
N VAL A 16 -10.45 -0.76 -11.96
CA VAL A 16 -9.05 -1.25 -12.00
C VAL A 16 -8.95 -2.73 -12.38
N ARG A 17 -9.99 -3.53 -12.10
CA ARG A 17 -10.06 -4.93 -12.52
C ARG A 17 -10.28 -5.04 -14.02
N GLU A 18 -11.20 -4.26 -14.58
CA GLU A 18 -11.42 -4.17 -16.04
C GLU A 18 -10.15 -3.68 -16.75
N LEU A 19 -9.48 -2.67 -16.18
CA LEU A 19 -8.23 -2.16 -16.71
C LEU A 19 -7.11 -3.22 -16.68
N ASN A 20 -7.05 -4.06 -15.63
CA ASN A 20 -6.10 -5.17 -15.55
C ASN A 20 -6.32 -6.24 -16.62
N GLU A 21 -7.56 -6.41 -17.11
CA GLU A 21 -7.92 -7.35 -18.17
C GLU A 21 -7.76 -6.72 -19.58
N SER A 22 -7.60 -5.40 -19.67
CA SER A 22 -7.47 -4.66 -20.91
C SER A 22 -6.09 -4.83 -21.55
N LEU A 23 -6.06 -5.24 -22.82
CA LEU A 23 -4.85 -5.29 -23.64
C LEU A 23 -4.30 -3.90 -24.00
N PHE A 24 -5.12 -2.86 -23.82
CA PHE A 24 -4.75 -1.47 -24.13
C PHE A 24 -4.31 -0.67 -22.90
N ASN A 25 -4.21 -1.32 -21.73
CA ASN A 25 -3.67 -0.66 -20.55
C ASN A 25 -2.16 -0.47 -20.70
N GLU A 26 -1.72 0.78 -20.83
CA GLU A 26 -0.29 1.13 -20.91
C GLU A 26 0.48 0.67 -19.67
N GLU A 27 -0.18 0.63 -18.52
CA GLU A 27 0.39 0.14 -17.26
C GLU A 27 0.25 -1.39 -17.09
N GLY A 28 -0.30 -2.11 -18.08
CA GLY A 28 -0.68 -3.53 -17.95
C GLY A 28 0.49 -4.48 -17.66
N SER A 29 1.71 -4.08 -17.98
CA SER A 29 2.94 -4.82 -17.65
C SER A 29 3.57 -4.42 -16.31
N TRP A 30 2.95 -3.51 -15.56
CA TRP A 30 3.47 -3.09 -14.27
C TRP A 30 3.47 -4.25 -13.28
N GLU A 31 4.62 -4.49 -12.67
CA GLU A 31 4.81 -5.46 -11.59
C GLU A 31 5.40 -4.76 -10.38
N THR A 32 5.27 -5.38 -9.20
CA THR A 32 5.88 -4.87 -7.97
C THR A 32 7.39 -4.61 -8.21
N PRO A 33 7.85 -3.34 -8.10
CA PRO A 33 9.22 -2.97 -8.39
C PRO A 33 10.23 -3.63 -7.47
N GLU A 34 11.45 -3.77 -7.96
CA GLU A 34 12.53 -4.43 -7.23
C GLU A 34 12.91 -3.68 -5.94
N TYR A 35 12.84 -2.34 -5.94
CA TYR A 35 13.07 -1.56 -4.72
C TYR A 35 12.03 -1.82 -3.63
N ILE A 36 10.86 -2.40 -3.94
CA ILE A 36 9.91 -2.84 -2.90
C ILE A 36 10.29 -4.24 -2.45
N LYS A 37 10.55 -5.15 -3.40
CA LYS A 37 10.89 -6.55 -3.11
C LYS A 37 12.16 -6.68 -2.28
N GLN A 38 13.19 -5.89 -2.56
CA GLN A 38 14.49 -5.94 -1.88
C GLN A 38 14.50 -5.27 -0.52
N ASN A 39 13.60 -4.31 -0.27
CA ASN A 39 13.57 -3.57 0.98
C ASN A 39 12.55 -4.10 1.98
N MET A 40 11.81 -5.16 1.65
CA MET A 40 10.81 -5.78 2.53
C MET A 40 11.33 -7.11 3.07
N VAL A 41 11.23 -7.32 4.37
CA VAL A 41 11.61 -8.62 5.00
C VAL A 41 10.71 -9.75 4.50
N HIS A 42 9.43 -9.46 4.33
CA HIS A 42 8.44 -10.43 3.89
C HIS A 42 8.17 -10.31 2.39
N THR A 43 8.22 -11.44 1.69
CA THR A 43 7.79 -11.53 0.29
C THR A 43 6.27 -11.34 0.19
N PHE A 44 5.85 -10.50 -0.75
CA PHE A 44 4.43 -10.31 -1.04
C PHE A 44 3.79 -11.58 -1.58
N ARG A 45 2.56 -11.83 -1.13
CA ARG A 45 1.66 -12.82 -1.71
C ARG A 45 1.03 -12.24 -2.97
N TYR A 46 0.58 -13.12 -3.87
CA TYR A 46 -0.01 -12.71 -5.16
C TYR A 46 -1.10 -11.63 -5.06
N TYR A 47 -1.91 -11.64 -3.99
CA TYR A 47 -2.96 -10.64 -3.80
C TYR A 47 -2.45 -9.31 -3.24
N GLN A 48 -1.31 -9.30 -2.54
CA GLN A 48 -0.64 -8.06 -2.12
C GLN A 48 0.00 -7.39 -3.34
N ASP A 49 0.65 -8.17 -4.21
CA ASP A 49 1.13 -7.68 -5.51
C ASP A 49 0.00 -7.11 -6.36
N ALA A 50 -1.12 -7.86 -6.47
CA ALA A 50 -2.29 -7.37 -7.19
C ALA A 50 -2.89 -6.10 -6.57
N ALA A 51 -2.96 -6.01 -5.24
CA ALA A 51 -3.46 -4.82 -4.55
C ALA A 51 -2.56 -3.60 -4.79
N LEU A 52 -1.23 -3.78 -4.78
CA LEU A 52 -0.28 -2.73 -5.07
C LEU A 52 -0.35 -2.30 -6.55
N ARG A 53 -0.49 -3.25 -7.49
CA ARG A 53 -0.70 -2.96 -8.91
C ARG A 53 -1.99 -2.18 -9.16
N PHE A 54 -3.08 -2.57 -8.53
CA PHE A 54 -4.34 -1.83 -8.65
C PHE A 54 -4.26 -0.44 -8.03
N PHE A 55 -3.48 -0.30 -6.95
CA PHE A 55 -3.14 1.03 -6.44
C PHE A 55 -2.38 1.84 -7.48
N HIS A 56 -1.32 1.27 -8.08
CA HIS A 56 -0.54 1.93 -9.14
C HIS A 56 -1.43 2.39 -10.31
N TYR A 57 -2.31 1.52 -10.82
CA TYR A 57 -3.27 1.88 -11.88
C TYR A 57 -4.11 3.09 -11.50
N SER A 58 -4.62 3.13 -10.28
CA SER A 58 -5.43 4.27 -9.81
C SER A 58 -4.67 5.60 -9.75
N GLN A 59 -3.33 5.56 -9.72
CA GLN A 59 -2.47 6.73 -9.66
C GLN A 59 -1.89 7.10 -11.04
N ALA A 60 -1.54 6.12 -11.88
CA ALA A 60 -0.76 6.32 -13.11
C ALA A 60 -1.60 6.24 -14.39
N ALA A 61 -2.64 5.40 -14.44
CA ALA A 61 -3.35 5.14 -15.68
C ALA A 61 -4.16 6.35 -16.16
N ASN A 62 -4.16 6.56 -17.49
CA ASN A 62 -4.78 7.72 -18.13
C ASN A 62 -6.29 7.85 -17.82
N GLU A 63 -6.97 6.73 -17.61
CA GLU A 63 -8.38 6.62 -17.22
C GLU A 63 -8.69 7.38 -15.92
N PHE A 64 -7.71 7.49 -15.02
CA PHE A 64 -7.86 8.13 -13.71
C PHE A 64 -7.23 9.53 -13.62
N ARG A 65 -6.57 10.01 -14.68
CA ARG A 65 -5.80 11.27 -14.71
C ARG A 65 -6.58 12.49 -14.23
N PHE A 66 -7.90 12.56 -14.49
CA PHE A 66 -8.75 13.68 -14.09
C PHE A 66 -9.54 13.42 -12.79
N ARG A 67 -9.47 12.21 -12.23
CA ARG A 67 -10.30 11.79 -11.09
C ARG A 67 -9.62 12.01 -9.73
N ASN A 68 -8.31 12.27 -9.70
CA ASN A 68 -7.52 12.47 -8.47
C ASN A 68 -7.89 11.44 -7.39
N VAL A 69 -7.60 10.17 -7.65
CA VAL A 69 -7.98 9.03 -6.79
C VAL A 69 -7.12 9.00 -5.52
N ASN A 70 -7.39 9.95 -4.62
CA ASN A 70 -6.63 10.16 -3.37
C ASN A 70 -7.18 9.36 -2.19
N HIS A 71 -8.32 8.70 -2.36
CA HIS A 71 -9.02 7.96 -1.31
C HIS A 71 -9.24 6.51 -1.75
N VAL A 72 -8.27 5.65 -1.44
CA VAL A 72 -8.33 4.21 -1.72
C VAL A 72 -8.62 3.44 -0.43
N LEU A 73 -9.52 2.45 -0.52
CA LEU A 73 -9.85 1.55 0.58
C LEU A 73 -9.35 0.14 0.25
N PHE A 74 -8.46 -0.38 1.09
CA PHE A 74 -8.05 -1.79 1.05
C PHE A 74 -8.94 -2.59 1.99
N ASN A 75 -9.67 -3.55 1.43
CA ASN A 75 -10.51 -4.47 2.19
C ASN A 75 -9.81 -5.83 2.33
N MET A 76 -9.26 -6.10 3.52
CA MET A 76 -8.42 -7.28 3.76
C MET A 76 -8.80 -7.99 5.06
N ALA A 77 -8.78 -9.33 5.04
CA ALA A 77 -9.06 -10.14 6.23
C ALA A 77 -7.97 -10.01 7.30
N THR A 78 -8.30 -10.33 8.56
CA THR A 78 -7.28 -10.44 9.62
C THR A 78 -6.29 -11.57 9.30
N GLY A 79 -4.99 -11.35 9.54
CA GLY A 79 -3.94 -12.33 9.23
C GLY A 79 -3.49 -12.38 7.76
N SER A 80 -4.06 -11.54 6.89
CA SER A 80 -3.72 -11.49 5.46
C SER A 80 -2.44 -10.71 5.10
N GLY A 81 -1.70 -10.17 6.08
CA GLY A 81 -0.50 -9.36 5.79
C GLY A 81 -0.80 -7.90 5.39
N LYS A 82 -1.90 -7.32 5.89
CA LYS A 82 -2.24 -5.91 5.61
C LYS A 82 -1.14 -4.91 6.01
N THR A 83 -0.33 -5.24 7.01
CA THR A 83 0.76 -4.37 7.47
C THR A 83 1.93 -4.39 6.48
N ASP A 84 2.21 -5.54 5.85
CA ASP A 84 3.24 -5.64 4.80
C ASP A 84 2.82 -4.84 3.55
N LEU A 85 1.55 -4.96 3.14
CA LEU A 85 1.02 -4.16 2.04
C LEU A 85 1.14 -2.66 2.33
N MET A 86 0.85 -2.25 3.57
CA MET A 86 0.99 -0.86 4.01
C MET A 86 2.44 -0.38 3.94
N ALA A 87 3.41 -1.21 4.36
CA ALA A 87 4.83 -0.89 4.27
C ALA A 87 5.31 -0.75 2.80
N GLY A 88 4.91 -1.67 1.92
CA GLY A 88 5.21 -1.54 0.48
C GLY A 88 4.57 -0.31 -0.16
N LEU A 89 3.35 0.07 0.25
CA LEU A 89 2.71 1.31 -0.19
C LEU A 89 3.49 2.56 0.26
N ILE A 90 4.11 2.55 1.44
CA ILE A 90 4.96 3.66 1.91
C ILE A 90 6.17 3.81 0.99
N LEU A 91 6.85 2.71 0.65
CA LEU A 91 7.98 2.72 -0.28
C LEU A 91 7.56 3.19 -1.67
N TYR A 92 6.44 2.67 -2.18
CA TYR A 92 5.87 3.09 -3.46
C TYR A 92 5.57 4.59 -3.48
N LEU A 93 4.86 5.10 -2.48
CA LEU A 93 4.49 6.51 -2.40
C LEU A 93 5.70 7.43 -2.20
N TYR A 94 6.71 6.94 -1.51
CA TYR A 94 7.98 7.64 -1.37
C TYR A 94 8.66 7.79 -2.72
N GLN A 95 8.82 6.69 -3.45
CA GLN A 95 9.59 6.65 -4.68
C GLN A 95 8.83 7.26 -5.87
N GLU A 96 7.61 6.79 -6.12
CA GLU A 96 6.84 7.18 -7.31
C GLU A 96 6.16 8.54 -7.17
N GLN A 97 5.86 8.97 -5.93
CA GLN A 97 5.06 10.19 -5.67
C GLN A 97 5.82 11.23 -4.83
N GLY A 98 7.03 10.92 -4.36
CA GLY A 98 7.83 11.84 -3.55
C GLY A 98 7.27 12.11 -2.14
N TYR A 99 6.34 11.29 -1.65
CA TYR A 99 5.73 11.50 -0.32
C TYR A 99 6.66 11.04 0.81
N GLN A 100 6.96 11.95 1.73
CA GLN A 100 7.88 11.69 2.85
C GLN A 100 7.20 11.71 4.22
N ASN A 101 5.98 12.26 4.29
CA ASN A 101 5.23 12.40 5.53
C ASN A 101 4.00 11.50 5.46
N PHE A 102 3.78 10.68 6.48
CA PHE A 102 2.68 9.73 6.55
C PHE A 102 2.02 9.80 7.94
N LEU A 103 0.70 9.75 7.99
CA LEU A 103 -0.06 9.56 9.24
C LEU A 103 -0.85 8.28 9.14
N PHE A 104 -0.89 7.64 10.30
CA PHE A 104 -1.68 6.46 10.56
C PHE A 104 -2.75 6.80 11.58
N LEU A 105 -4.01 6.52 11.23
CA LEU A 105 -5.14 6.61 12.15
C LEU A 105 -5.55 5.20 12.55
N VAL A 106 -5.53 4.93 13.84
CA VAL A 106 -5.91 3.63 14.40
C VAL A 106 -6.80 3.83 15.61
N ASN A 107 -7.65 2.85 15.88
CA ASN A 107 -8.68 2.98 16.91
C ASN A 107 -8.18 2.68 18.32
N THR A 108 -6.96 2.16 18.49
CA THR A 108 -6.42 1.82 19.81
C THR A 108 -4.91 2.10 19.90
N ASN A 109 -4.46 2.48 21.09
CA ASN A 109 -3.03 2.67 21.39
C ASN A 109 -2.24 1.36 21.21
N GLY A 110 -2.87 0.20 21.48
CA GLY A 110 -2.23 -1.09 21.29
C GLY A 110 -1.92 -1.40 19.82
N VAL A 111 -2.83 -1.07 18.90
CA VAL A 111 -2.58 -1.21 17.46
C VAL A 111 -1.57 -0.15 16.98
N LEU A 112 -1.66 1.07 17.52
CA LEU A 112 -0.73 2.15 17.20
C LEU A 112 0.71 1.76 17.52
N ASN A 113 0.98 1.38 18.76
CA ASN A 113 2.33 1.07 19.22
C ASN A 113 2.93 -0.12 18.47
N LYS A 114 2.13 -1.15 18.17
CA LYS A 114 2.57 -2.30 17.35
C LYS A 114 2.91 -1.88 15.92
N THR A 115 2.13 -0.98 15.34
CA THR A 115 2.37 -0.51 13.97
C THR A 115 3.64 0.34 13.90
N ILE A 116 3.84 1.22 14.88
CA ILE A 116 5.08 2.00 15.01
C ILE A 116 6.28 1.07 15.18
N ASP A 117 6.21 0.12 16.13
CA ASP A 117 7.29 -0.84 16.38
C ASP A 117 7.66 -1.61 15.11
N ASN A 118 6.68 -2.20 14.42
CA ASN A 118 6.90 -2.93 13.17
C ASN A 118 7.52 -2.06 12.05
N LEU A 119 7.26 -0.75 12.01
CA LEU A 119 7.76 0.14 10.96
C LEU A 119 9.12 0.76 11.29
N THR A 120 9.49 0.91 12.56
CA THR A 120 10.65 1.72 12.96
C THR A 120 11.69 0.97 13.81
N ASN A 121 11.32 -0.13 14.45
CA ASN A 121 12.21 -0.84 15.35
C ASN A 121 12.95 -1.97 14.64
N MET A 122 14.13 -1.67 14.10
CA MET A 122 15.01 -2.64 13.43
C MET A 122 15.40 -3.85 14.29
N ALA A 123 15.33 -3.73 15.63
CA ALA A 123 15.65 -4.82 16.54
C ALA A 123 14.44 -5.74 16.82
N SER A 124 13.26 -5.41 16.32
CA SER A 124 12.04 -6.22 16.48
C SER A 124 12.00 -7.33 15.43
N ASP A 125 11.68 -8.55 15.84
CA ASP A 125 11.42 -9.67 14.90
C ASP A 125 10.21 -9.41 13.97
N LYS A 126 9.46 -8.33 14.22
CA LYS A 126 8.31 -7.89 13.44
C LYS A 126 8.60 -6.67 12.58
N TYR A 127 9.86 -6.26 12.50
CA TYR A 127 10.30 -5.20 11.61
C TYR A 127 9.99 -5.56 10.16
N LEU A 128 9.47 -4.59 9.40
CA LEU A 128 8.90 -4.86 8.08
C LEU A 128 9.88 -4.66 6.93
N TYR A 129 10.99 -3.97 7.18
CA TYR A 129 11.95 -3.59 6.15
C TYR A 129 13.31 -4.26 6.36
N GLU A 130 14.10 -4.35 5.30
CA GLU A 130 15.51 -4.68 5.45
C GLU A 130 16.23 -3.57 6.25
N PRO A 131 17.30 -3.90 7.02
CA PRO A 131 18.01 -2.93 7.83
C PRO A 131 18.55 -1.73 7.04
N GLN A 132 18.88 -1.93 5.76
CA GLN A 132 19.29 -0.89 4.83
C GLN A 132 18.23 -0.80 3.72
N ILE A 133 17.61 0.37 3.60
CA ILE A 133 16.65 0.65 2.53
C ILE A 133 17.37 1.35 1.38
N GLU A 134 17.36 0.72 0.21
CA GLU A 134 17.94 1.25 -1.02
C GLU A 134 16.86 1.59 -2.03
N ILE A 135 16.76 2.88 -2.36
CA ILE A 135 15.82 3.39 -3.36
C ILE A 135 16.66 4.18 -4.39
N ASP A 136 16.39 4.05 -5.68
CA ASP A 136 17.18 4.67 -6.77
C ASP A 136 18.66 4.22 -6.90
N GLY A 137 18.91 2.91 -6.93
CA GLY A 137 20.16 2.35 -7.47
C GLY A 137 21.48 2.84 -6.81
N GLY A 138 21.43 3.26 -5.55
CA GLY A 138 22.64 3.58 -4.77
C GLY A 138 22.51 4.66 -3.69
N ASN A 139 21.38 5.38 -3.59
CA ASN A 139 21.16 6.27 -2.46
C ASN A 139 20.55 5.50 -1.28
N GLU A 140 21.35 5.30 -0.23
CA GLU A 140 20.91 4.67 1.01
C GLU A 140 19.98 5.62 1.79
N TYR A 141 18.75 5.20 2.05
CA TYR A 141 17.77 6.02 2.79
C TYR A 141 17.54 5.46 4.18
N LYS A 142 17.88 6.28 5.20
CA LYS A 142 17.50 5.98 6.58
C LYS A 142 16.02 6.27 6.80
N LEU A 143 15.32 5.29 7.34
CA LEU A 143 13.90 5.37 7.73
C LEU A 143 13.59 6.52 8.71
N SER A 144 14.62 7.05 9.40
CA SER A 144 14.52 8.24 10.23
C SER A 144 14.08 9.51 9.47
N LYS A 145 14.04 9.48 8.13
CA LYS A 145 13.47 10.54 7.28
C LYS A 145 11.94 10.43 7.10
N PHE A 146 11.32 9.29 7.42
CA PHE A 146 9.87 9.19 7.49
C PHE A 146 9.41 9.87 8.78
N ASN A 147 8.96 11.12 8.68
CA ASN A 147 8.32 11.78 9.80
C ASN A 147 6.95 11.13 10.03
N LEU A 148 6.93 10.11 10.88
CA LEU A 148 5.72 9.58 11.50
C LEU A 148 5.23 10.57 12.54
N SER A 149 4.69 11.69 12.06
CA SER A 149 4.05 12.70 12.89
C SER A 149 2.54 12.66 12.66
N GLN A 150 1.80 13.07 13.68
CA GLN A 150 0.35 13.09 13.60
C GLN A 150 -0.13 14.11 12.53
N LYS A 151 -0.46 13.71 11.28
CA LYS A 151 -1.70 14.07 10.51
C LYS A 151 -1.67 13.92 8.94
N ILE A 152 -2.34 12.89 8.35
CA ILE A 152 -2.80 12.43 6.99
C ILE A 152 -3.77 11.19 7.14
N LYS A 153 -4.87 11.11 6.39
CA LYS A 153 -5.90 10.06 6.54
C LYS A 153 -5.74 8.93 5.51
N VAL A 154 -5.10 7.81 5.88
CA VAL A 154 -5.23 6.53 5.15
C VAL A 154 -6.16 5.61 5.93
N ARG A 155 -7.34 5.28 5.37
CA ARG A 155 -8.36 4.46 6.04
C ARG A 155 -8.31 3.04 5.49
N ILE A 156 -7.56 2.16 6.14
CA ILE A 156 -7.65 0.70 5.92
C ILE A 156 -8.63 0.14 6.95
N GLN A 157 -9.77 -0.39 6.51
CA GLN A 157 -10.75 -1.01 7.42
C GLN A 157 -10.62 -2.53 7.36
N SER A 158 -10.51 -3.15 8.53
CA SER A 158 -10.88 -4.55 8.69
C SER A 158 -12.40 -4.64 8.68
N ILE A 159 -12.94 -5.60 7.95
CA ILE A 159 -14.31 -6.10 8.18
C ILE A 159 -14.22 -7.20 9.24
#